data_AF-A0A1H2ELC5-F1
#
_entry.id   AF-A0A1H2ELC5-F1
#
_cell.length_a   1.000
_cell.length_b   1.000
_cell.length_c   1.000
_cell.angle_alpha   90.00
_cell.angle_beta   90.00
_cell.angle_gamma   90.00
#
_symmetry.space_group_name_H-M   'P 1'
#
loop_
_entity.id
_entity.type
_entity.pdbx_description
1 polymer ?
#
loop_
_entity_poly.entity_id
_entity_poly.type
_entity_poly.pdbx_seq_one_letter_code
_entity_poly.pdbx_strand_id
1 'polypeptide(L)'
;MSAVLESSRTGLGQRLMRRRISALLAGLLAIGLLLFGGRLLLAGIADYQAEAFLDAWETTANEPDARAWDIAHAAAQRAINLYPVADGERLDRLGRIYSWKQFRQPFAAPAAQASRQAALDAYRASVSARPTWPDSWARLAHAKLYLQQFDDEFAHALTQAFALGPWRIAVNRELVQVGLIAWPHLSTDQRQATLESARRVAAFSPVEAQQLLQLAGQTGTLQQVCGVLDSEKPAVECQH
;
A
#
# COMPACT_ATOMS: atom_id res chain seq x y z
N MET A 1 11.53 -76.40 6.13
CA MET A 1 10.84 -75.73 5.00
C MET A 1 9.69 -74.80 5.43
N SER A 2 9.06 -74.94 6.61
CA SER A 2 7.96 -74.03 7.02
C SER A 2 8.39 -72.59 7.38
N ALA A 3 9.58 -72.36 7.94
CA ALA A 3 10.00 -71.02 8.39
C ALA A 3 10.23 -69.99 7.25
N VAL A 4 10.50 -70.44 6.03
CA VAL A 4 10.74 -69.56 4.86
C VAL A 4 9.42 -69.05 4.25
N LEU A 5 8.33 -69.82 4.38
CA LEU A 5 7.01 -69.44 3.88
C LEU A 5 6.28 -68.47 4.84
N GLU A 6 6.60 -68.50 6.13
CA GLU A 6 6.09 -67.53 7.12
C GLU A 6 6.72 -66.13 6.92
N SER A 7 8.02 -66.08 6.62
CA SER A 7 8.79 -64.84 6.39
C SER A 7 8.38 -64.10 5.10
N SER A 8 7.95 -64.83 4.06
CA SER A 8 7.49 -64.21 2.81
C SER A 8 6.09 -63.60 2.90
N ARG A 9 5.20 -64.15 3.76
CA ARG A 9 3.85 -63.60 3.99
C ARG A 9 3.85 -62.29 4.78
N THR A 10 4.72 -62.17 5.80
CA THR A 10 4.85 -60.95 6.60
C THR A 10 5.44 -59.78 5.78
N GLY A 11 6.39 -60.06 4.88
CA GLY A 11 6.99 -59.07 4.00
C GLY A 11 6.07 -58.52 2.90
N LEU A 12 5.07 -59.30 2.44
CA LEU A 12 4.09 -58.83 1.44
C LEU A 12 3.00 -57.95 2.08
N GLY A 13 2.51 -58.35 3.27
CA GLY A 13 1.54 -57.58 4.05
C GLY A 13 2.08 -56.22 4.49
N GLN A 14 3.33 -56.16 4.96
CA GLN A 14 4.00 -54.90 5.29
C GLN A 14 4.17 -53.97 4.09
N ARG A 15 4.49 -54.49 2.89
CA ARG A 15 4.60 -53.68 1.66
C ARG A 15 3.26 -53.12 1.21
N LEU A 16 2.18 -53.92 1.27
CA LEU A 16 0.83 -53.46 0.94
C LEU A 16 0.32 -52.41 1.94
N MET A 17 0.57 -52.61 3.24
CA MET A 17 0.22 -51.64 4.28
C MET A 17 0.98 -50.33 4.10
N ARG A 18 2.30 -50.39 3.83
CA ARG A 18 3.13 -49.21 3.57
C ARG A 18 2.66 -48.44 2.32
N ARG A 19 2.29 -49.15 1.24
CA ARG A 19 1.70 -48.53 0.03
C ARG A 19 0.37 -47.83 0.31
N ARG A 20 -0.52 -48.45 1.09
CA ARG A 20 -1.80 -47.82 1.49
C ARG A 20 -1.57 -46.57 2.32
N ILE A 21 -0.67 -46.62 3.30
CA ILE A 21 -0.31 -45.45 4.11
C ILE A 21 0.27 -44.34 3.23
N SER A 22 1.21 -44.66 2.33
CA SER A 22 1.77 -43.68 1.39
C SER A 22 0.71 -43.05 0.49
N ALA A 23 -0.23 -43.84 -0.04
CA ALA A 23 -1.32 -43.32 -0.87
C ALA A 23 -2.27 -42.40 -0.08
N LEU A 24 -2.60 -42.76 1.17
CA LEU A 24 -3.41 -41.91 2.06
C LEU A 24 -2.70 -40.60 2.39
N LEU A 25 -1.41 -40.64 2.72
CA LEU A 25 -0.61 -39.44 2.98
C LEU A 25 -0.52 -38.53 1.74
N ALA A 26 -0.29 -39.12 0.56
CA ALA A 26 -0.29 -38.38 -0.70
C ALA A 26 -1.66 -37.75 -0.99
N GLY A 27 -2.76 -38.48 -0.75
CA GLY A 27 -4.12 -37.97 -0.89
C GLY A 27 -4.41 -36.79 0.05
N LEU A 28 -4.03 -36.91 1.33
CA LEU A 28 -4.18 -35.82 2.31
C LEU A 28 -3.35 -34.59 1.94
N LEU A 29 -2.11 -34.79 1.49
CA LEU A 29 -1.26 -33.70 1.02
C LEU A 29 -1.87 -33.01 -0.22
N ALA A 30 -2.37 -33.78 -1.18
CA ALA A 30 -3.02 -33.23 -2.37
C ALA A 30 -4.26 -32.40 -2.02
N ILE A 31 -5.11 -32.89 -1.11
CA ILE A 31 -6.28 -32.13 -0.62
C ILE A 31 -5.81 -30.84 0.08
N GLY A 32 -4.80 -30.92 0.94
CA GLY A 32 -4.24 -29.75 1.62
C GLY A 32 -3.73 -28.69 0.63
N LEU A 33 -3.01 -29.10 -0.41
CA LEU A 33 -2.51 -28.21 -1.46
C LEU A 33 -3.63 -27.61 -2.31
N LEU A 34 -4.69 -28.37 -2.61
CA LEU A 34 -5.85 -27.87 -3.34
C LEU A 34 -6.62 -26.82 -2.53
N LEU A 35 -6.82 -27.06 -1.23
CA LEU A 35 -7.46 -26.09 -0.35
C LEU A 35 -6.61 -24.82 -0.21
N PHE A 36 -5.29 -24.97 -0.06
CA PHE A 36 -4.36 -23.83 0.02
C PHE A 36 -4.34 -23.03 -1.28
N GLY A 37 -4.17 -23.69 -2.43
CA GLY A 37 -4.18 -23.05 -3.74
C GLY A 37 -5.52 -22.39 -4.08
N GLY A 38 -6.64 -23.03 -3.71
CA GLY A 38 -7.98 -22.45 -3.86
C GLY A 38 -8.16 -21.17 -3.05
N ARG A 39 -7.66 -21.13 -1.81
CA ARG A 39 -7.68 -19.91 -0.99
C ARG A 39 -6.84 -18.79 -1.60
N LEU A 40 -5.64 -19.10 -2.10
CA LEU A 40 -4.78 -18.12 -2.78
C LEU A 40 -5.42 -17.56 -4.06
N LEU A 41 -6.05 -18.42 -4.86
CA LEU A 41 -6.75 -18.01 -6.07
C LEU A 41 -7.91 -17.06 -5.74
N LEU A 42 -8.76 -17.43 -4.79
CA LEU A 42 -9.88 -16.59 -4.37
C LEU A 42 -9.42 -15.27 -3.73
N ALA A 43 -8.32 -15.29 -2.97
CA ALA A 43 -7.68 -14.08 -2.45
C ALA A 43 -7.23 -13.17 -3.59
N GLY A 44 -6.59 -13.71 -4.64
CA GLY A 44 -6.16 -12.96 -5.82
C GLY A 44 -7.32 -12.35 -6.62
N ILE A 45 -8.42 -13.08 -6.80
CA ILE A 45 -9.63 -12.55 -7.48
C ILE A 45 -10.23 -11.39 -6.69
N ALA A 46 -10.37 -11.54 -5.36
CA ALA A 46 -10.90 -10.49 -4.51
C ALA A 46 -9.97 -9.26 -4.47
N ASP A 47 -8.66 -9.48 -4.51
CA ASP A 47 -7.65 -8.42 -4.55
C ASP A 47 -7.70 -7.62 -5.85
N TYR A 48 -7.79 -8.31 -6.99
CA TYR A 48 -7.95 -7.68 -8.30
C TYR A 48 -9.25 -6.87 -8.39
N GLN A 49 -10.35 -7.40 -7.83
CA GLN A 49 -11.61 -6.67 -7.75
C GLN A 49 -11.46 -5.36 -6.97
N ALA A 50 -10.77 -5.37 -5.84
CA ALA A 50 -10.52 -4.18 -5.04
C ALA A 50 -9.65 -3.15 -5.79
N GLU A 51 -8.57 -3.59 -6.46
CA GLU A 51 -7.71 -2.70 -7.25
C GLU A 51 -8.48 -2.05 -8.41
N ALA A 52 -9.33 -2.80 -9.11
CA ALA A 52 -10.10 -2.26 -10.23
C ALA A 52 -11.03 -1.09 -9.82
N PHE A 53 -11.58 -1.11 -8.61
CA PHE A 53 -12.33 0.03 -8.07
C PHE A 53 -11.42 1.23 -7.78
N LEU A 54 -10.25 1.00 -7.18
CA LEU A 54 -9.29 2.06 -6.90
C LEU A 54 -8.80 2.75 -8.18
N ASP A 55 -8.44 1.97 -9.20
CA ASP A 55 -8.02 2.49 -10.51
C ASP A 55 -9.11 3.36 -11.14
N ALA A 56 -10.37 2.94 -11.04
CA ALA A 56 -11.50 3.69 -11.55
C ALA A 56 -11.70 5.02 -10.80
N TRP A 57 -11.58 5.03 -9.47
CA TRP A 57 -11.73 6.25 -8.66
C TRP A 57 -10.56 7.22 -8.86
N GLU A 58 -9.33 6.71 -8.94
CA GLU A 58 -8.13 7.51 -9.20
C GLU A 58 -8.18 8.16 -10.59
N THR A 59 -8.61 7.41 -11.61
CA THR A 59 -8.71 7.93 -12.99
C THR A 59 -9.80 8.99 -13.13
N THR A 60 -10.94 8.81 -12.45
CA THR A 60 -12.09 9.73 -12.56
C THR A 60 -12.05 10.88 -11.55
N ALA A 61 -11.18 10.80 -10.55
CA ALA A 61 -11.09 11.71 -9.41
C ALA A 61 -12.46 11.95 -8.72
N ASN A 62 -13.32 10.94 -8.73
CA ASN A 62 -14.66 10.99 -8.18
C ASN A 62 -14.80 10.11 -6.95
N GLU A 63 -15.38 10.68 -5.90
CA GLU A 63 -15.68 9.94 -4.68
C GLU A 63 -16.68 8.83 -4.99
N PRO A 64 -16.44 7.59 -4.51
CA PRO A 64 -17.37 6.49 -4.75
C PRO A 64 -18.73 6.73 -4.11
N ASP A 65 -19.78 6.26 -4.78
CA ASP A 65 -21.05 6.07 -4.10
C ASP A 65 -20.94 4.99 -3.01
N ALA A 66 -21.88 5.00 -2.06
CA ALA A 66 -21.84 4.11 -0.90
C ALA A 66 -21.79 2.63 -1.28
N ARG A 67 -22.49 2.22 -2.34
CA ARG A 67 -22.55 0.82 -2.78
C ARG A 67 -21.25 0.39 -3.43
N ALA A 68 -20.68 1.23 -4.31
CA ALA A 68 -19.38 0.97 -4.92
C ALA A 68 -18.29 0.83 -3.85
N TRP A 69 -18.32 1.70 -2.85
CA TRP A 69 -17.41 1.63 -1.71
C TRP A 69 -17.56 0.32 -0.92
N ASP A 70 -18.79 -0.06 -0.56
CA ASP A 70 -19.05 -1.31 0.19
C ASP A 70 -18.57 -2.56 -0.56
N ILE A 71 -18.74 -2.59 -1.90
CA ILE A 71 -18.28 -3.72 -2.72
C ILE A 71 -16.75 -3.81 -2.72
N ALA A 72 -16.05 -2.70 -2.93
CA ALA A 72 -14.59 -2.64 -2.93
C ALA A 72 -14.02 -3.00 -1.56
N HIS A 73 -14.61 -2.45 -0.49
CA HIS A 73 -14.23 -2.73 0.89
C HIS A 73 -14.39 -4.22 1.23
N ALA A 74 -15.55 -4.81 0.90
CA ALA A 74 -15.78 -6.23 1.09
C ALA A 74 -14.81 -7.09 0.26
N ALA A 75 -14.42 -6.65 -0.94
CA ALA A 75 -13.42 -7.34 -1.76
C ALA A 75 -12.03 -7.33 -1.11
N ALA A 76 -11.57 -6.18 -0.63
CA ALA A 76 -10.29 -6.08 0.08
C ALA A 76 -10.27 -6.90 1.37
N GLN A 77 -11.35 -6.88 2.16
CA GLN A 77 -11.47 -7.72 3.34
C GLN A 77 -11.42 -9.22 3.00
N ARG A 78 -12.12 -9.66 1.94
CA ARG A 78 -12.03 -11.05 1.48
C ARG A 78 -10.60 -11.42 1.05
N ALA A 79 -9.92 -10.53 0.33
CA ALA A 79 -8.53 -10.76 -0.09
C ALA A 79 -7.62 -11.01 1.11
N ILE A 80 -7.72 -10.18 2.16
CA ILE A 80 -6.96 -10.33 3.41
C ILE A 80 -7.34 -11.62 4.14
N ASN A 81 -8.63 -11.91 4.32
CA ASN A 81 -9.10 -13.06 5.10
C ASN A 81 -8.80 -14.42 4.43
N LEU A 82 -8.71 -14.46 3.11
CA LEU A 82 -8.41 -15.67 2.36
C LEU A 82 -6.91 -15.95 2.30
N TYR A 83 -6.08 -14.90 2.27
CA TYR A 83 -4.63 -15.04 2.21
C TYR A 83 -4.08 -15.62 3.54
N PRO A 84 -3.14 -16.59 3.49
CA PRO A 84 -2.76 -17.38 4.66
C PRO A 84 -1.85 -16.65 5.66
N VAL A 85 -1.26 -15.52 5.26
CA VAL A 85 -0.30 -14.75 6.07
C VAL A 85 -0.62 -13.27 6.00
N ALA A 86 -0.02 -12.46 6.88
CA ALA A 86 -0.11 -11.01 6.76
C ALA A 86 0.51 -10.55 5.43
N ASP A 87 -0.25 -9.80 4.64
CA ASP A 87 0.19 -9.28 3.35
C ASP A 87 0.09 -7.76 3.35
N GLY A 88 1.25 -7.10 3.34
CA GLY A 88 1.31 -5.64 3.40
C GLY A 88 0.69 -4.95 2.19
N GLU A 89 0.72 -5.54 1.00
CA GLU A 89 0.10 -4.95 -0.20
C GLU A 89 -1.43 -4.92 -0.07
N ARG A 90 -2.03 -6.01 0.42
CA ARG A 90 -3.48 -6.09 0.64
C ARG A 90 -3.94 -5.15 1.76
N LEU A 91 -3.12 -5.00 2.81
CA LEU A 91 -3.38 -4.05 3.90
C LEU A 91 -3.27 -2.59 3.41
N ASP A 92 -2.29 -2.28 2.56
CA ASP A 92 -2.15 -0.96 1.92
C ASP A 92 -3.38 -0.65 1.06
N ARG A 93 -3.80 -1.60 0.23
CA ARG A 93 -5.00 -1.50 -0.61
C ARG A 93 -6.27 -1.27 0.20
N LEU A 94 -6.42 -1.95 1.34
CA LEU A 94 -7.52 -1.69 2.27
C LEU A 94 -7.46 -0.25 2.82
N GLY A 95 -6.26 0.23 3.15
CA GLY A 95 -6.04 1.63 3.54
C GLY A 95 -6.49 2.61 2.46
N ARG A 96 -6.13 2.36 1.20
CA ARG A 96 -6.55 3.18 0.04
C ARG A 96 -8.08 3.22 -0.07
N ILE A 97 -8.75 2.07 0.05
CA ILE A 97 -10.22 2.02 0.02
C ILE A 97 -10.83 2.85 1.14
N TYR A 98 -10.29 2.77 2.37
CA TYR A 98 -10.77 3.62 3.46
C TYR A 98 -10.53 5.11 3.20
N SER A 99 -9.38 5.49 2.64
CA SER A 99 -9.06 6.88 2.26
C SER A 99 -10.04 7.47 1.24
N TRP A 100 -10.62 6.64 0.37
CA TRP A 100 -11.61 7.08 -0.62
C TRP A 100 -12.99 7.38 -0.03
N LYS A 101 -13.31 6.86 1.16
CA LYS A 101 -14.58 7.16 1.84
C LYS A 101 -14.54 8.58 2.40
N GLN A 102 -15.43 9.45 1.91
CA GLN A 102 -15.50 10.85 2.34
C GLN A 102 -14.22 11.62 1.97
N PHE A 103 -13.62 11.25 0.84
CA PHE A 103 -12.36 11.81 0.33
C PHE A 103 -12.43 13.33 0.14
N ARG A 104 -13.59 13.89 -0.26
CA ARG A 104 -13.76 15.34 -0.46
C ARG A 104 -13.92 16.15 0.83
N GLN A 105 -14.07 15.50 1.98
CA GLN A 105 -14.20 16.23 3.24
C GLN A 105 -12.90 16.95 3.61
N PRO A 106 -12.95 18.12 4.26
CA PRO A 106 -11.74 18.84 4.66
C PRO A 106 -10.92 18.06 5.68
N PHE A 107 -9.67 18.49 5.93
CA PHE A 107 -8.83 17.91 6.98
C PHE A 107 -9.53 17.95 8.35
N ALA A 108 -9.30 16.92 9.16
CA ALA A 108 -9.93 16.71 10.48
C ALA A 108 -11.48 16.78 10.52
N ALA A 109 -12.17 16.67 9.38
CA ALA A 109 -13.64 16.65 9.33
C ALA A 109 -14.22 15.49 10.17
N PRO A 110 -15.13 15.76 11.14
CA PRO A 110 -15.71 14.72 11.98
C PRO A 110 -16.42 13.62 11.19
N ALA A 111 -17.06 13.98 10.08
CA ALA A 111 -17.76 13.03 9.21
C ALA A 111 -16.82 11.95 8.64
N ALA A 112 -15.57 12.29 8.33
CA ALA A 112 -14.56 11.40 7.75
C ALA A 112 -13.59 10.81 8.79
N GLN A 113 -13.74 11.14 10.07
CA GLN A 113 -12.82 10.70 11.12
C GLN A 113 -12.69 9.18 11.19
N ALA A 114 -13.82 8.47 11.12
CA ALA A 114 -13.84 7.02 11.23
C ALA A 114 -13.14 6.33 10.04
N SER A 115 -13.40 6.78 8.81
CA SER A 115 -12.74 6.20 7.62
C SER A 115 -11.26 6.49 7.60
N ARG A 116 -10.85 7.71 7.97
CA ARG A 116 -9.43 8.10 8.03
C ARG A 116 -8.66 7.34 9.11
N GLN A 117 -9.27 7.11 10.27
CA GLN A 117 -8.65 6.28 11.31
C GLN A 117 -8.50 4.84 10.84
N ALA A 118 -9.51 4.27 10.18
CA ALA A 118 -9.43 2.93 9.61
C ALA A 118 -8.36 2.82 8.51
N ALA A 119 -8.19 3.87 7.69
CA ALA A 119 -7.11 3.96 6.72
C ALA A 119 -5.74 3.97 7.41
N LEU A 120 -5.56 4.82 8.42
CA LEU A 120 -4.33 4.90 9.20
C LEU A 120 -3.96 3.54 9.82
N ASP A 121 -4.93 2.85 10.42
CA ASP A 121 -4.68 1.54 11.04
C ASP A 121 -4.32 0.46 10.00
N ALA A 122 -4.93 0.50 8.81
CA ALA A 122 -4.57 -0.38 7.72
C ALA A 122 -3.15 -0.11 7.19
N TYR A 123 -2.75 1.16 7.05
CA TYR A 123 -1.38 1.53 6.66
C TYR A 123 -0.35 1.15 7.72
N ARG A 124 -0.66 1.31 9.02
CA ARG A 124 0.18 0.82 10.12
C ARG A 124 0.41 -0.70 10.02
N ALA A 125 -0.65 -1.46 9.78
CA ALA A 125 -0.55 -2.90 9.59
C ALA A 125 0.26 -3.25 8.33
N SER A 126 0.12 -2.48 7.26
CA SER A 126 0.90 -2.64 6.02
C SER A 126 2.40 -2.43 6.25
N VAL A 127 2.81 -1.31 6.86
CA VAL A 127 4.24 -1.03 7.12
C VAL A 127 4.83 -2.01 8.13
N SER A 128 4.03 -2.53 9.07
CA SER A 128 4.48 -3.61 9.95
C SER A 128 4.74 -4.92 9.19
N ALA A 129 3.94 -5.24 8.16
CA ALA A 129 4.12 -6.44 7.35
C ALA A 129 5.22 -6.27 6.28
N ARG A 130 5.44 -5.05 5.78
CA ARG A 130 6.40 -4.72 4.72
C ARG A 130 7.15 -3.40 5.03
N PRO A 131 8.07 -3.39 6.01
CA PRO A 131 8.71 -2.17 6.48
C PRO A 131 9.62 -1.49 5.45
N THR A 132 10.01 -2.18 4.39
CA THR A 132 10.87 -1.65 3.33
C THR A 132 10.08 -1.12 2.12
N TRP A 133 8.74 -0.99 2.22
CA TRP A 133 7.90 -0.55 1.11
C TRP A 133 7.57 0.96 1.21
N PRO A 134 8.11 1.79 0.31
CA PRO A 134 8.03 3.25 0.46
C PRO A 134 6.61 3.82 0.30
N ASP A 135 5.78 3.23 -0.56
CA ASP A 135 4.41 3.72 -0.81
C ASP A 135 3.57 3.71 0.46
N SER A 136 3.65 2.63 1.24
CA SER A 136 2.87 2.48 2.47
C SER A 136 3.29 3.46 3.55
N TRP A 137 4.58 3.82 3.60
CA TRP A 137 5.07 4.90 4.47
C TRP A 137 4.58 6.27 4.03
N ALA A 138 4.60 6.57 2.73
CA ALA A 138 4.08 7.83 2.18
C ALA A 138 2.58 7.97 2.48
N ARG A 139 1.81 6.90 2.25
CA ARG A 139 0.37 6.85 2.54
C ARG A 139 0.05 6.92 4.04
N LEU A 140 0.89 6.35 4.90
CA LEU A 140 0.77 6.51 6.35
C LEU A 140 0.92 7.99 6.74
N ALA A 141 1.96 8.66 6.23
CA ALA A 141 2.14 10.11 6.46
C ALA A 141 0.96 10.92 5.92
N HIS A 142 0.45 10.56 4.74
CA HIS A 142 -0.71 11.20 4.12
C HIS A 142 -2.00 11.03 4.93
N ALA A 143 -2.28 9.82 5.44
CA ALA A 143 -3.42 9.56 6.32
C ALA A 143 -3.33 10.40 7.60
N LYS A 144 -2.13 10.52 8.18
CA LYS A 144 -1.89 11.36 9.36
C LYS A 144 -2.06 12.86 9.07
N LEU A 145 -1.64 13.34 7.90
CA LEU A 145 -1.94 14.70 7.45
C LEU A 145 -3.46 14.95 7.40
N TYR A 146 -4.24 14.02 6.86
CA TYR A 146 -5.70 14.16 6.80
C TYR A 146 -6.39 14.19 8.17
N LEU A 147 -5.76 13.56 9.18
CA LEU A 147 -6.15 13.59 10.58
C LEU A 147 -5.51 14.75 11.37
N GLN A 148 -4.67 15.57 10.73
CA GLN A 148 -3.86 16.62 11.35
C GLN A 148 -2.99 16.13 12.53
N GLN A 149 -2.51 14.90 12.44
CA GLN A 149 -1.62 14.29 13.44
C GLN A 149 -0.16 14.50 13.05
N PHE A 150 0.41 15.63 13.44
CA PHE A 150 1.83 15.97 13.21
C PHE A 150 2.69 15.55 14.42
N ASP A 151 2.76 14.24 14.66
CA ASP A 151 3.48 13.62 15.77
C ASP A 151 4.74 12.86 15.29
N ASP A 152 5.41 12.16 16.21
CA ASP A 152 6.62 11.38 15.91
C ASP A 152 6.37 10.28 14.86
N GLU A 153 5.17 9.71 14.79
CA GLU A 153 4.84 8.70 13.79
C GLU A 153 4.72 9.32 12.39
N PHE A 154 4.16 10.53 12.29
CA PHE A 154 4.15 11.28 11.03
C PHE A 154 5.58 11.60 10.57
N ALA A 155 6.42 12.06 11.50
CA ALA A 155 7.81 12.35 11.21
C ALA A 155 8.58 11.09 10.77
N HIS A 156 8.39 9.98 11.46
CA HIS A 156 9.01 8.70 11.14
C HIS A 156 8.57 8.18 9.77
N ALA A 157 7.27 8.26 9.46
CA ALA A 157 6.74 7.82 8.17
C ALA A 157 7.33 8.60 7.01
N LEU A 158 7.43 9.92 7.13
CA LEU A 158 8.12 10.76 6.14
C LEU A 158 9.58 10.33 5.97
N THR A 159 10.33 10.17 7.06
CA THR A 159 11.74 9.74 6.99
C THR A 159 11.90 8.40 6.29
N GLN A 160 11.07 7.41 6.60
CA GLN A 160 11.10 6.10 5.94
C GLN A 160 10.76 6.21 4.45
N ALA A 161 9.71 6.94 4.09
CA ALA A 161 9.31 7.13 2.70
C ALA A 161 10.38 7.86 1.87
N PHE A 162 11.01 8.91 2.42
CA PHE A 162 12.12 9.62 1.76
C PHE A 162 13.33 8.70 1.54
N ALA A 163 13.68 7.88 2.53
CA ALA A 163 14.84 6.99 2.47
C ALA A 163 14.64 5.82 1.50
N LEU A 164 13.44 5.23 1.48
CA LEU A 164 13.12 4.03 0.71
C LEU A 164 12.63 4.34 -0.72
N GLY A 165 12.04 5.52 -0.93
CA GLY A 165 11.36 5.90 -2.17
C GLY A 165 12.06 6.86 -3.13
N PRO A 166 13.39 7.18 -3.04
CA PRO A 166 13.94 8.31 -3.78
C PRO A 166 13.79 8.20 -5.30
N TRP A 167 13.80 6.98 -5.84
CA TRP A 167 13.73 6.70 -7.28
C TRP A 167 12.32 6.45 -7.82
N ARG A 168 11.29 6.47 -6.97
CA ARG A 168 9.90 6.17 -7.36
C ARG A 168 9.12 7.46 -7.51
N ILE A 169 8.81 7.84 -8.74
CA ILE A 169 8.14 9.12 -9.02
C ILE A 169 6.80 9.25 -8.28
N ALA A 170 6.00 8.18 -8.23
CA ALA A 170 4.72 8.18 -7.53
C ALA A 170 4.86 8.49 -6.03
N VAL A 171 5.90 7.96 -5.38
CA VAL A 171 6.20 8.26 -3.96
C VAL A 171 6.65 9.70 -3.80
N ASN A 172 7.50 10.20 -4.69
CA ASN A 172 7.94 11.60 -4.63
C ASN A 172 6.76 12.57 -4.82
N ARG A 173 5.79 12.27 -5.70
CA ARG A 173 4.56 13.08 -5.86
C ARG A 173 3.78 13.16 -4.56
N GLU A 174 3.54 12.02 -3.92
CA GLU A 174 2.81 11.96 -2.65
C GLU A 174 3.57 12.68 -1.53
N LEU A 175 4.89 12.50 -1.45
CA LEU A 175 5.74 13.17 -0.45
C LEU A 175 5.79 14.69 -0.62
N VAL A 176 5.82 15.18 -1.85
CA VAL A 176 5.71 16.61 -2.15
C VAL A 176 4.35 17.12 -1.71
N GLN A 177 3.26 16.43 -2.06
CA GLN A 177 1.91 16.82 -1.64
C GLN A 177 1.81 16.93 -0.13
N VAL A 178 2.21 15.88 0.60
CA VAL A 178 2.18 15.87 2.05
C VAL A 178 3.07 16.97 2.62
N GLY A 179 4.30 17.11 2.12
CA GLY A 179 5.29 18.02 2.66
C GLY A 179 4.96 19.50 2.42
N LEU A 180 4.42 19.86 1.25
CA LEU A 180 4.03 21.24 0.96
C LEU A 180 2.78 21.65 1.76
N ILE A 181 1.80 20.75 1.93
CA ILE A 181 0.61 21.02 2.75
C ILE A 181 1.00 21.13 4.23
N ALA A 182 1.89 20.27 4.72
CA ALA A 182 2.33 20.24 6.11
C ALA A 182 3.51 21.19 6.41
N TRP A 183 3.90 22.06 5.47
CA TRP A 183 5.17 22.82 5.51
C TRP A 183 5.51 23.50 6.85
N PRO A 184 4.55 24.16 7.54
CA PRO A 184 4.82 24.81 8.83
C PRO A 184 5.23 23.84 9.94
N HIS A 185 4.80 22.58 9.85
CA HIS A 185 5.02 21.54 10.86
C HIS A 185 6.27 20.68 10.61
N LEU A 186 6.93 20.87 9.46
CA LEU A 186 8.12 20.10 9.10
C LEU A 186 9.38 20.63 9.77
N SER A 187 10.27 19.71 10.15
CA SER A 187 11.66 20.02 10.52
C SER A 187 12.44 20.54 9.30
N THR A 188 13.61 21.14 9.54
CA THR A 188 14.50 21.57 8.46
C THR A 188 14.86 20.42 7.52
N ASP A 189 15.20 19.25 8.06
CA ASP A 189 15.59 18.08 7.26
C ASP A 189 14.41 17.57 6.41
N GLN A 190 13.20 17.55 6.98
CA GLN A 190 11.98 17.16 6.26
C GLN A 190 11.64 18.15 5.14
N ARG A 191 11.83 19.45 5.36
CA ARG A 191 11.66 20.47 4.32
C ARG A 191 12.65 20.28 3.18
N GLN A 192 13.93 20.03 3.50
CA GLN A 192 14.94 19.75 2.48
C GLN A 192 14.63 18.48 1.68
N ALA A 193 14.23 17.40 2.36
CA ALA A 193 13.82 16.17 1.70
C ALA A 193 12.56 16.36 0.81
N THR A 194 11.61 17.18 1.26
CA THR A 194 10.42 17.55 0.45
C THR A 194 10.82 18.30 -0.81
N LEU A 195 11.73 19.27 -0.72
CA LEU A 195 12.23 20.03 -1.87
C LEU A 195 13.05 19.16 -2.83
N GLU A 196 13.81 18.20 -2.32
CA GLU A 196 14.50 17.19 -3.12
C GLU A 196 13.50 16.33 -3.92
N SER A 197 12.43 15.86 -3.27
CA SER A 197 11.34 15.18 -3.97
C SER A 197 10.66 16.08 -5.01
N ALA A 198 10.47 17.37 -4.71
CA ALA A 198 9.93 18.35 -5.65
C ALA A 198 10.81 18.50 -6.89
N ARG A 199 12.14 18.56 -6.72
CA ARG A 199 13.08 18.59 -7.83
C ARG A 199 12.93 17.36 -8.73
N ARG A 200 12.86 16.16 -8.14
CA ARG A 200 12.71 14.91 -8.89
C ARG A 200 11.38 14.86 -9.64
N VAL A 201 10.31 15.37 -9.04
CA VAL A 201 8.99 15.49 -9.69
C VAL A 201 9.05 16.44 -10.88
N ALA A 202 9.61 17.63 -10.71
CA ALA A 202 9.77 18.61 -11.78
C ALA A 202 10.64 18.07 -12.94
N ALA A 203 11.72 17.35 -12.62
CA ALA A 203 12.62 16.78 -13.62
C ALA A 203 12.00 15.62 -14.41
N PHE A 204 10.94 14.98 -13.89
CA PHE A 204 10.33 13.82 -14.54
C PHE A 204 9.58 14.19 -15.82
N SER A 205 8.80 15.28 -15.82
CA SER A 205 8.17 15.81 -17.03
C SER A 205 7.67 17.26 -16.86
N PRO A 206 7.45 18.01 -17.96
CA PRO A 206 6.86 19.35 -17.89
C PRO A 206 5.46 19.38 -17.24
N VAL A 207 4.65 18.33 -17.42
CA VAL A 207 3.32 18.22 -16.83
C VAL A 207 3.42 18.13 -15.31
N GLU A 208 4.33 17.31 -14.80
CA GLU A 208 4.59 17.18 -13.36
C GLU A 208 5.08 18.49 -12.76
N ALA A 209 5.99 19.18 -13.45
CA ALA A 209 6.48 20.49 -13.02
C ALA A 209 5.34 21.51 -12.90
N GLN A 210 4.44 21.55 -13.89
CA GLN A 210 3.29 22.46 -13.85
C GLN A 210 2.34 22.13 -12.69
N GLN A 211 2.06 20.85 -12.46
CA GLN A 211 1.23 20.39 -11.33
C GLN A 211 1.86 20.72 -9.98
N LEU A 212 3.18 20.53 -9.84
CA LEU A 212 3.94 20.92 -8.66
C LEU A 212 3.84 22.42 -8.39
N LEU A 213 3.99 23.28 -9.40
CA LEU A 213 3.88 24.73 -9.22
C LEU A 213 2.46 25.16 -8.83
N GLN A 214 1.43 24.53 -9.40
CA GLN A 214 0.04 24.77 -9.00
C GLN A 214 -0.19 24.41 -7.53
N LEU A 215 0.28 23.24 -7.09
CA LEU A 215 0.21 22.82 -5.69
C LEU A 215 0.98 23.78 -4.78
N ALA A 216 2.18 24.21 -5.17
CA ALA A 216 3.00 25.13 -4.41
C ALA A 216 2.33 26.52 -4.26
N GLY A 217 1.64 26.99 -5.31
CA GLY A 217 0.81 28.20 -5.24
C GLY A 217 -0.36 28.04 -4.26
N GLN A 218 -1.08 26.92 -4.30
CA GLN A 218 -2.22 26.64 -3.40
C GLN A 218 -1.82 26.50 -1.93
N THR A 219 -0.60 26.04 -1.67
CA THR A 219 -0.07 25.81 -0.31
C THR A 219 0.77 26.98 0.21
N GLY A 220 0.99 28.02 -0.60
CA GLY A 220 1.81 29.17 -0.22
C GLY A 220 3.32 28.86 -0.14
N THR A 221 3.77 27.77 -0.76
CA THR A 221 5.17 27.31 -0.76
C THR A 221 5.90 27.59 -2.09
N LEU A 222 5.33 28.43 -2.95
CA LEU A 222 5.84 28.69 -4.29
C LEU A 222 7.28 29.21 -4.29
N GLN A 223 7.61 30.14 -3.38
CA GLN A 223 8.97 30.69 -3.29
C GLN A 223 10.01 29.62 -2.92
N GLN A 224 9.67 28.72 -2.01
CA GLN A 224 10.55 27.64 -1.55
C GLN A 224 10.80 26.63 -2.67
N VAL A 225 9.76 26.28 -3.43
CA VAL A 225 9.86 25.38 -4.57
C VAL A 225 10.66 26.03 -5.71
N CYS A 226 10.35 27.27 -6.09
CA CYS A 226 11.07 27.96 -7.16
C CYS A 226 12.54 28.16 -6.84
N GLY A 227 12.88 28.49 -5.58
CA GLY A 227 14.27 28.64 -5.14
C GLY A 227 15.15 27.41 -5.38
N VAL A 228 14.59 26.19 -5.39
CA VAL A 228 15.35 24.96 -5.69
C VAL A 228 15.31 24.56 -7.16
N LEU A 229 14.29 24.99 -7.92
CA LEU A 229 14.19 24.68 -9.36
C LEU A 229 15.07 25.61 -10.21
N ASP A 230 15.13 26.90 -9.87
CA ASP A 230 15.93 27.88 -10.60
C ASP A 230 17.45 27.63 -10.49
N SER A 231 17.88 26.91 -9.44
CA SER A 231 19.29 26.56 -9.23
C SER A 231 19.86 25.54 -10.23
N GLU A 232 19.01 24.81 -10.98
CA GLU A 232 19.46 23.76 -11.91
C GLU A 232 18.69 23.78 -13.24
N LYS A 233 19.14 24.64 -14.18
CA LYS A 233 18.66 24.78 -15.58
C LYS A 233 17.15 25.05 -15.74
N PRO A 234 16.75 26.15 -16.42
CA PRO A 234 15.36 26.57 -16.50
C PRO A 234 14.57 25.68 -17.48
N ALA A 235 14.14 24.51 -17.03
CA ALA A 235 13.12 23.73 -17.74
C ALA A 235 11.71 24.23 -17.37
N VAL A 236 11.59 25.00 -16.29
CA VAL A 236 10.32 25.44 -15.71
C VAL A 236 10.48 26.90 -15.28
N GLU A 237 9.79 27.81 -15.95
CA GLU A 237 9.91 29.25 -15.67
C GLU A 237 8.96 29.60 -14.51
N CYS A 238 9.53 29.83 -13.32
CA CYS A 238 8.79 30.33 -12.17
C CYS A 238 8.42 31.80 -12.39
N GLN A 239 7.17 32.07 -12.76
CA GLN A 239 6.67 33.44 -12.86
C GLN A 239 6.49 34.03 -11.45
N HIS A 240 7.27 35.06 -11.13
CA HIS A 240 7.26 35.79 -9.85
C HIS A 240 6.10 36.78 -9.74
#